data_AF-A0A849WRF2-F1
#
_entry.id   AF-A0A849WRF2-F1
#
_cell.length_a   1.000
_cell.length_b   1.000
_cell.length_c   1.000
_cell.angle_alpha   90.00
_cell.angle_beta   90.00
_cell.angle_gamma   90.00
#
_symmetry.space_group_name_H-M   'P 1'
#
loop_
_entity.id
_entity.type
_entity.pdbx_description
1 polymer ?
#
loop_
_entity_poly.entity_id
_entity_poly.type
_entity_poly.pdbx_seq_one_letter_code
_entity_poly.pdbx_strand_id
1 'polypeptide(L)'
;METFNSFPAPNDQTPQETMTAHPISKEFIYAGFWRRLIAAMIDGAILAVPALIFNIAIPYVGGAILALFFRPIFDASPIGATPGRAFMGLKMIDLNGGKVSYKQAYIRYFGSILSAMLCGFGYFISLFSKKRQTLHDMIAGTLVIEKEIPESTHFFKLWINEISKLFTRMDEDLIPNSGASTANTSPLTDLERQLSSLKSLMDQGLITPDDYERKKTELLSKI
;
A
#
# COMPACT_ATOMS: atom_id res chain seq x y z
N MET A 1 92.15 17.41 78.63
CA MET A 1 91.97 15.96 78.89
C MET A 1 90.79 15.54 78.03
N GLU A 2 91.05 15.18 76.77
CA GLU A 2 91.29 13.79 76.30
C GLU A 2 90.05 12.91 76.52
N THR A 3 89.16 12.80 75.52
CA THR A 3 89.04 11.73 74.51
C THR A 3 88.65 10.35 75.06
N PHE A 4 87.44 9.89 74.72
CA PHE A 4 87.27 8.49 74.29
C PHE A 4 86.10 8.36 73.31
N ASN A 5 86.46 8.00 72.07
CA ASN A 5 85.60 7.57 70.98
C ASN A 5 85.63 6.04 70.94
N SER A 6 84.49 5.36 70.72
CA SER A 6 84.48 4.07 70.00
C SER A 6 83.09 3.69 69.46
N PHE A 7 83.02 3.61 68.13
CA PHE A 7 82.00 3.05 67.20
C PHE A 7 81.72 1.54 67.40
N PRO A 8 80.83 0.87 66.60
CA PRO A 8 79.58 1.27 65.92
C PRO A 8 78.38 0.37 66.30
N ALA A 9 77.16 0.75 65.90
CA ALA A 9 75.98 -0.13 65.98
C ALA A 9 75.97 -1.19 64.86
N PRO A 10 75.69 -2.48 65.13
CA PRO A 10 75.49 -3.49 64.10
C PRO A 10 74.15 -3.31 63.38
N ASN A 11 74.24 -3.41 62.06
CA ASN A 11 73.18 -3.26 61.08
C ASN A 11 72.48 -4.60 60.86
N ASP A 12 71.22 -4.74 61.29
CA ASP A 12 70.32 -5.80 60.82
C ASP A 12 69.27 -5.17 59.90
N GLN A 13 69.55 -5.23 58.60
CA GLN A 13 68.52 -5.03 57.57
C GLN A 13 67.96 -6.41 57.20
N THR A 14 66.64 -6.58 57.29
CA THR A 14 65.90 -7.22 56.19
C THR A 14 64.45 -6.72 56.19
N PRO A 15 63.83 -6.63 54.99
CA PRO A 15 62.87 -5.59 54.66
C PRO A 15 61.46 -6.17 54.64
N GLN A 16 60.51 -5.50 55.28
CA GLN A 16 59.09 -5.70 54.96
C GLN A 16 58.68 -4.54 54.06
N GLU A 17 58.72 -4.82 52.76
CA GLU A 17 58.15 -4.02 51.69
C GLU A 17 56.86 -3.36 52.15
N THR A 18 56.89 -2.04 52.33
CA THR A 18 55.65 -1.30 52.21
C THR A 18 55.27 -1.43 50.74
N MET A 19 54.37 -2.36 50.41
CA MET A 19 53.64 -2.38 49.15
C MET A 19 52.85 -1.07 49.05
N THR A 20 53.54 0.03 48.76
CA THR A 20 52.90 1.24 48.26
C THR A 20 52.48 0.88 46.85
N ALA A 21 51.27 0.34 46.74
CA ALA A 21 50.58 0.22 45.46
C ALA A 21 50.69 1.58 44.78
N HIS A 22 51.57 1.70 43.79
CA HIS A 22 51.61 2.87 42.92
C HIS A 22 50.23 2.91 42.26
N PRO A 23 49.36 3.89 42.56
CA PRO A 23 48.18 4.05 41.74
C PRO A 23 48.72 4.37 40.35
N ILE A 24 48.50 3.46 39.39
CA ILE A 24 48.76 3.74 37.98
C ILE A 24 47.72 4.79 37.59
N SER A 25 47.99 6.05 37.92
CA SER A 25 47.19 7.18 37.48
C SER A 25 47.45 7.32 35.99
N LYS A 26 46.63 6.65 35.19
CA LYS A 26 46.64 6.78 33.75
C LYS A 26 46.32 8.25 33.45
N GLU A 27 47.33 9.04 33.09
CA GLU A 27 47.12 10.42 32.67
C GLU A 27 46.29 10.42 31.37
N PHE A 28 45.06 10.90 31.46
CA PHE A 28 44.19 10.99 30.30
C PHE A 28 44.59 12.20 29.45
N ILE A 29 45.08 11.96 28.22
CA ILE A 29 45.34 13.02 27.25
C ILE A 29 44.01 13.47 26.66
N TYR A 30 43.53 14.63 27.10
CA TYR A 30 42.28 15.20 26.61
C TYR A 30 42.44 15.63 25.15
N ALA A 31 41.56 15.13 24.29
CA ALA A 31 41.50 15.54 22.90
C ALA A 31 40.92 16.96 22.79
N GLY A 32 41.73 17.87 22.24
CA GLY A 32 41.30 19.24 21.95
C GLY A 32 40.13 19.31 20.95
N PHE A 33 39.46 20.45 20.94
CA PHE A 33 38.27 20.73 20.12
C PHE A 33 38.42 20.30 18.64
N TRP A 34 39.54 20.66 18.00
CA TRP A 34 39.78 20.39 16.59
C TRP A 34 39.84 18.90 16.22
N ARG A 35 40.33 18.05 17.13
CA ARG A 35 40.36 16.60 16.89
C ARG A 35 38.95 16.02 16.85
N ARG A 36 38.03 16.56 17.66
CA ARG A 36 36.61 16.17 17.66
C ARG A 36 35.89 16.69 16.42
N LEU A 37 36.20 17.90 15.98
CA LEU A 37 35.64 18.47 14.75
C LEU A 37 36.01 17.63 13.51
N ILE A 38 37.29 17.27 13.38
CA ILE A 38 37.76 16.43 12.26
C ILE A 38 37.13 15.03 12.33
N ALA A 39 37.06 14.42 13.51
CA ALA A 39 36.37 13.14 13.69
C ALA A 39 34.91 13.22 13.23
N ALA A 40 34.18 14.27 13.63
CA ALA A 40 32.79 14.47 13.21
C ALA A 40 32.65 14.69 11.69
N MET A 41 33.63 15.33 11.04
CA MET A 41 33.64 15.46 9.57
C MET A 41 33.87 14.11 8.88
N ILE A 42 34.75 13.27 9.42
CA ILE A 42 35.03 11.92 8.89
C ILE A 42 33.80 11.02 9.07
N ASP A 43 33.23 10.99 10.28
CA ASP A 43 32.02 10.22 10.57
C ASP A 43 30.86 10.67 9.67
N GLY A 44 30.70 11.98 9.46
CA GLY A 44 29.73 12.54 8.53
C GLY A 44 29.96 12.10 7.08
N ALA A 45 31.20 12.10 6.60
CA ALA A 45 31.54 11.64 5.25
C ALA A 45 31.27 10.14 5.05
N ILE A 46 31.57 9.33 6.06
CA ILE A 46 31.30 7.88 6.06
C ILE A 46 29.79 7.63 6.00
N LEU A 47 29.00 8.36 6.78
CA LEU A 47 27.54 8.23 6.79
C LEU A 47 26.86 8.82 5.55
N ALA A 48 27.48 9.81 4.90
CA ALA A 48 26.92 10.47 3.72
C ALA A 48 26.75 9.51 2.53
N VAL A 49 27.67 8.57 2.34
CA VAL A 49 27.63 7.65 1.18
C VAL A 49 26.44 6.68 1.25
N PRO A 50 26.22 5.92 2.35
CA PRO A 50 25.01 5.11 2.50
C PRO A 50 23.75 5.95 2.46
N ALA A 51 23.73 7.12 3.11
CA ALA A 51 22.56 8.00 3.12
C ALA A 51 22.18 8.45 1.70
N LEU A 52 23.16 8.75 0.85
CA LEU A 52 22.93 9.10 -0.55
C LEU A 52 22.35 7.92 -1.32
N ILE A 53 22.90 6.71 -1.16
CA ILE A 53 22.39 5.50 -1.81
C ILE A 53 20.95 5.24 -1.41
N PHE A 54 20.60 5.34 -0.12
CA PHE A 54 19.23 5.13 0.34
C PHE A 54 18.27 6.20 -0.21
N ASN A 55 18.66 7.47 -0.20
CA ASN A 55 17.83 8.56 -0.73
C ASN A 55 17.55 8.42 -2.23
N ILE A 56 18.49 7.86 -2.98
CA ILE A 56 18.32 7.59 -4.41
C ILE A 56 17.52 6.30 -4.58
N ALA A 57 17.96 5.17 -4.02
CA ALA A 57 17.40 3.85 -4.32
C ALA A 57 15.94 3.69 -3.88
N ILE A 58 15.57 4.15 -2.68
CA ILE A 58 14.22 3.95 -2.11
C ILE A 58 13.11 4.53 -3.02
N PRO A 59 13.14 5.80 -3.46
CA PRO A 59 12.08 6.34 -4.30
C PRO A 59 12.00 5.68 -5.67
N TYR A 60 13.12 5.28 -6.30
CA TYR A 60 13.07 4.58 -7.58
C TYR A 60 12.47 3.18 -7.45
N VAL A 61 12.89 2.41 -6.43
CA VAL A 61 12.35 1.07 -6.17
C VAL A 61 10.88 1.15 -5.78
N GLY A 62 10.53 2.06 -4.85
CA GLY A 62 9.15 2.28 -4.43
C GLY A 62 8.25 2.71 -5.59
N GLY A 63 8.72 3.63 -6.44
CA GLY A 63 8.02 4.07 -7.63
C GLY A 63 7.82 2.95 -8.65
N ALA A 64 8.82 2.09 -8.86
CA ALA A 64 8.71 0.94 -9.76
C ALA A 64 7.71 -0.10 -9.25
N ILE A 65 7.72 -0.40 -7.95
CA ILE A 65 6.74 -1.29 -7.31
C ILE A 65 5.34 -0.71 -7.44
N LEU A 66 5.17 0.57 -7.10
CA LEU A 66 3.89 1.25 -7.22
C LEU A 66 3.37 1.20 -8.66
N ALA A 67 4.22 1.47 -9.66
CA ALA A 67 3.84 1.41 -11.06
C ALA A 67 3.44 -0.01 -11.51
N LEU A 68 4.15 -1.04 -11.02
CA LEU A 68 3.91 -2.45 -11.33
C LEU A 68 2.51 -2.90 -10.88
N PHE A 69 2.04 -2.41 -9.74
CA PHE A 69 0.70 -2.74 -9.24
C PHE A 69 -0.35 -1.76 -9.76
N PHE A 70 -0.07 -0.47 -9.73
CA PHE A 70 -1.03 0.58 -10.11
C PHE A 70 -1.46 0.48 -11.57
N ARG A 71 -0.55 0.30 -12.53
CA ARG A 71 -0.95 0.32 -13.96
C ARG A 71 -1.85 -0.88 -14.33
N PRO A 72 -1.43 -2.14 -14.07
CA PRO A 72 -2.18 -3.31 -14.52
C PRO A 72 -3.51 -3.50 -13.78
N ILE A 73 -3.55 -3.18 -12.48
CA ILE A 73 -4.78 -3.31 -11.67
C ILE A 73 -5.86 -2.36 -12.18
N PHE A 74 -5.52 -1.10 -12.46
CA PHE A 74 -6.48 -0.13 -12.96
C PHE A 74 -6.87 -0.39 -14.43
N ASP A 75 -5.96 -0.92 -15.24
CA ASP A 75 -6.27 -1.28 -16.63
C ASP A 75 -7.18 -2.53 -16.72
N ALA A 76 -7.10 -3.46 -15.75
CA ALA A 76 -7.98 -4.63 -15.63
C ALA A 76 -9.28 -4.35 -14.82
N SER A 77 -9.42 -3.17 -14.23
CA SER A 77 -10.61 -2.73 -13.51
C SER A 77 -11.84 -2.70 -14.41
N PRO A 78 -13.08 -2.79 -13.88
CA PRO A 78 -14.31 -2.58 -14.65
C PRO A 78 -14.34 -1.28 -15.47
N ILE A 79 -13.62 -0.26 -14.98
CA ILE A 79 -13.46 1.04 -15.63
C ILE A 79 -12.50 0.94 -16.83
N GLY A 80 -11.49 0.06 -16.75
CA GLY A 80 -10.50 -0.18 -17.81
C GLY A 80 -9.56 0.99 -18.04
N ALA A 81 -9.35 1.85 -17.04
CA ALA A 81 -8.55 3.05 -17.18
C ALA A 81 -8.01 3.54 -15.83
N THR A 82 -6.79 4.10 -15.87
CA THR A 82 -6.24 4.84 -14.74
C THR A 82 -6.97 6.18 -14.56
N PRO A 83 -6.97 6.78 -13.35
CA PRO A 83 -7.70 8.03 -13.09
C PRO A 83 -7.42 9.14 -14.11
N GLY A 84 -6.17 9.34 -14.50
CA GLY A 84 -5.80 10.34 -15.52
C GLY A 84 -6.30 10.00 -16.93
N ARG A 85 -6.29 8.72 -17.33
CA ARG A 85 -6.81 8.28 -18.63
C ARG A 85 -8.33 8.40 -18.68
N ALA A 86 -8.96 8.05 -17.58
CA ALA A 86 -10.40 8.09 -17.46
C ALA A 86 -10.95 9.52 -17.39
N PHE A 87 -10.18 10.46 -16.80
CA PHE A 87 -10.43 11.89 -16.92
C PHE A 87 -10.41 12.38 -18.38
N MET A 88 -9.52 11.82 -19.20
CA MET A 88 -9.48 12.08 -20.65
C MET A 88 -10.52 11.30 -21.46
N GLY A 89 -11.46 10.59 -20.81
CA GLY A 89 -12.45 9.77 -21.50
C GLY A 89 -11.87 8.52 -22.16
N LEU A 90 -10.64 8.12 -21.84
CA LEU A 90 -10.00 6.96 -22.44
C LEU A 90 -10.36 5.68 -21.68
N LYS A 91 -10.74 4.64 -22.40
CA LYS A 91 -11.00 3.31 -21.85
C LYS A 91 -10.22 2.25 -22.61
N MET A 92 -9.64 1.30 -21.88
CA MET A 92 -9.02 0.11 -22.45
C MET A 92 -10.06 -1.02 -22.56
N ILE A 93 -10.05 -1.67 -23.71
CA ILE A 93 -10.88 -2.83 -24.03
C ILE A 93 -10.03 -3.91 -24.68
N ASP A 94 -10.50 -5.15 -24.60
CA ASP A 94 -9.97 -6.25 -25.40
C ASP A 94 -10.31 -6.05 -26.90
N LEU A 95 -9.63 -6.76 -27.80
CA LEU A 95 -9.93 -6.73 -29.24
C LEU A 95 -11.39 -7.11 -29.56
N ASN A 96 -12.02 -7.89 -28.69
CA ASN A 96 -13.43 -8.29 -28.81
C ASN A 96 -14.42 -7.27 -28.22
N GLY A 97 -13.96 -6.11 -27.74
CA GLY A 97 -14.80 -5.10 -27.08
C GLY A 97 -15.10 -5.40 -25.61
N GLY A 98 -14.56 -6.49 -25.07
CA GLY A 98 -14.73 -6.92 -23.68
C GLY A 98 -13.82 -6.19 -22.68
N LYS A 99 -13.91 -6.59 -21.42
CA LYS A 99 -12.98 -6.16 -20.36
C LYS A 99 -11.61 -6.79 -20.56
N VAL A 100 -10.56 -6.04 -20.22
CA VAL A 100 -9.18 -6.53 -20.30
C VAL A 100 -8.92 -7.50 -19.15
N SER A 101 -8.34 -8.66 -19.46
CA SER A 101 -7.92 -9.63 -18.44
C SER A 101 -6.65 -9.18 -17.73
N TYR A 102 -6.47 -9.55 -16.45
CA TYR A 102 -5.24 -9.29 -15.70
C TYR A 102 -3.99 -9.74 -16.44
N LYS A 103 -4.03 -10.90 -17.11
CA LYS A 103 -2.90 -11.41 -17.91
C LYS A 103 -2.53 -10.44 -19.04
N GLN A 104 -3.53 -9.93 -19.77
CA GLN A 104 -3.32 -8.98 -20.85
C GLN A 104 -2.74 -7.66 -20.32
N ALA A 105 -3.25 -7.18 -19.18
CA ALA A 105 -2.75 -5.95 -18.54
C ALA A 105 -1.28 -6.06 -18.12
N TYR A 106 -0.85 -7.21 -17.55
CA TYR A 106 0.57 -7.42 -17.22
C TYR A 106 1.45 -7.56 -18.45
N ILE A 107 1.03 -8.30 -19.49
CA ILE A 107 1.77 -8.41 -20.76
C ILE A 107 1.97 -7.03 -21.38
N ARG A 108 0.92 -6.21 -21.39
CA ARG A 108 0.96 -4.82 -21.85
C ARG A 108 1.97 -4.00 -21.04
N TYR A 109 1.96 -4.12 -19.71
CA TYR A 109 2.87 -3.39 -18.83
C TYR A 109 4.33 -3.74 -19.09
N PHE A 110 4.68 -5.03 -19.10
CA PHE A 110 6.05 -5.47 -19.41
C PHE A 110 6.45 -5.10 -20.84
N GLY A 111 5.54 -5.23 -21.81
CA GLY A 111 5.76 -4.78 -23.18
C GLY A 111 6.02 -3.27 -23.28
N SER A 112 5.37 -2.47 -22.45
CA SER A 112 5.57 -1.02 -22.40
C SER A 112 6.92 -0.63 -21.80
N ILE A 113 7.41 -1.38 -20.81
CA ILE A 113 8.77 -1.25 -20.26
C ILE A 113 9.80 -1.60 -21.32
N LEU A 114 9.62 -2.73 -22.01
CA LEU A 114 10.52 -3.14 -23.09
C LEU A 114 10.53 -2.12 -24.23
N SER A 115 9.36 -1.59 -24.59
CA SER A 115 9.23 -0.52 -25.58
C SER A 115 9.96 0.76 -25.14
N ALA A 116 9.91 1.10 -23.85
CA ALA A 116 10.60 2.26 -23.29
C ALA A 116 12.13 2.06 -23.27
N MET A 117 12.61 0.85 -22.93
CA MET A 117 14.04 0.51 -22.99
C MET A 117 14.59 0.58 -24.42
N LEU A 118 13.78 0.22 -25.42
CA LEU A 118 14.10 0.36 -26.85
C LEU A 118 13.89 1.79 -27.36
N CYS A 119 14.22 2.81 -26.55
CA CYS A 119 14.07 4.24 -26.88
C CYS A 119 12.65 4.65 -27.35
N GLY A 120 11.62 3.97 -26.85
CA GLY A 120 10.24 4.27 -27.23
C GLY A 120 9.82 3.74 -28.60
N PHE A 121 10.63 2.88 -29.26
CA PHE A 121 10.32 2.33 -30.59
C PHE A 121 8.90 1.74 -30.69
N GLY A 122 8.48 0.99 -29.67
CA GLY A 122 7.16 0.38 -29.62
C GLY A 122 5.98 1.37 -29.58
N TYR A 123 6.23 2.63 -29.20
CA TYR A 123 5.21 3.68 -29.22
C TYR A 123 5.04 4.29 -30.62
N PHE A 124 6.11 4.40 -31.41
CA PHE A 124 6.04 4.95 -32.77
C PHE A 124 5.15 4.15 -33.72
N ILE A 125 5.00 2.84 -33.49
CA ILE A 125 4.11 1.96 -34.26
C ILE A 125 2.64 2.43 -34.21
N SER A 126 2.23 3.10 -33.13
CA SER A 126 0.89 3.69 -33.01
C SER A 126 0.58 4.72 -34.10
N LEU A 127 1.60 5.43 -34.61
CA LEU A 127 1.42 6.44 -35.67
C LEU A 127 1.07 5.84 -37.03
N PHE A 128 1.50 4.60 -37.29
CA PHE A 128 1.30 3.92 -38.57
C PHE A 128 0.20 2.85 -38.51
N SER A 129 -0.27 2.51 -37.32
CA SER A 129 -1.30 1.48 -37.12
C SER A 129 -2.71 2.04 -37.36
N LYS A 130 -3.52 1.33 -38.17
CA LYS A 130 -4.92 1.71 -38.47
C LYS A 130 -5.79 1.88 -37.21
N LYS A 131 -5.49 1.11 -36.16
CA LYS A 131 -6.21 1.15 -34.87
C LYS A 131 -5.48 1.98 -33.81
N ARG A 132 -4.42 2.72 -34.19
CA ARG A 132 -3.55 3.50 -33.29
C ARG A 132 -2.96 2.69 -32.12
N GLN A 133 -2.74 1.39 -32.33
CA GLN A 133 -2.18 0.50 -31.30
C GLN A 133 -0.66 0.63 -31.21
N THR A 134 -0.13 0.67 -29.99
CA THR A 134 1.31 0.51 -29.75
C THR A 134 1.72 -0.96 -29.89
N LEU A 135 3.02 -1.23 -30.01
CA LEU A 135 3.54 -2.61 -30.10
C LEU A 135 3.08 -3.48 -28.93
N HIS A 136 3.14 -2.95 -27.71
CA HIS A 136 2.73 -3.67 -26.51
C HIS A 136 1.21 -3.85 -26.43
N ASP A 137 0.43 -2.95 -27.03
CA ASP A 137 -1.03 -3.10 -27.14
C ASP A 137 -1.40 -4.19 -28.16
N MET A 138 -0.65 -4.30 -29.26
CA MET A 138 -0.80 -5.37 -30.25
C MET A 138 -0.45 -6.75 -29.65
N ILE A 139 0.64 -6.84 -28.89
CA ILE A 139 1.06 -8.08 -28.21
C ILE A 139 0.04 -8.50 -27.15
N ALA A 140 -0.49 -7.55 -26.38
CA ALA A 140 -1.48 -7.83 -25.35
C ALA A 140 -2.90 -8.07 -25.90
N GLY A 141 -3.14 -7.79 -27.18
CA GLY A 141 -4.47 -7.84 -27.77
C GLY A 141 -5.42 -6.82 -27.15
N THR A 142 -4.93 -5.60 -26.87
CA THR A 142 -5.74 -4.54 -26.24
C THR A 142 -5.90 -3.35 -27.18
N LEU A 143 -6.96 -2.57 -26.98
CA LEU A 143 -7.25 -1.36 -27.70
C LEU A 143 -7.65 -0.26 -26.71
N VAL A 144 -7.15 0.95 -26.96
CA VAL A 144 -7.59 2.15 -26.23
C VAL A 144 -8.59 2.88 -27.09
N ILE A 145 -9.80 3.03 -26.57
CA ILE A 145 -10.89 3.75 -27.24
C ILE A 145 -11.22 5.01 -26.45
N GLU A 146 -11.70 6.02 -27.16
CA GLU A 146 -12.34 7.17 -26.57
C GLU A 146 -13.79 6.78 -26.25
N LYS A 147 -14.19 6.98 -25.00
CA LYS A 147 -15.57 6.85 -24.55
C LYS A 147 -16.17 8.25 -24.60
N GLU A 148 -17.34 8.40 -25.23
CA GLU A 148 -18.12 9.64 -25.18
C GLU A 148 -18.27 10.07 -23.72
N ILE A 149 -17.72 11.25 -23.41
CA ILE A 149 -17.57 11.76 -22.05
C ILE A 149 -18.98 12.16 -21.54
N PRO A 150 -19.59 11.45 -20.58
CA PRO A 150 -20.68 12.05 -19.81
C PRO A 150 -20.02 13.09 -18.89
N GLU A 151 -20.61 14.29 -18.76
CA GLU A 151 -20.08 15.41 -17.97
C GLU A 151 -19.19 14.97 -16.78
N SER A 152 -18.00 15.57 -16.67
CA SER A 152 -16.86 15.19 -15.81
C SER A 152 -17.19 14.87 -14.35
N THR A 153 -18.35 15.30 -13.84
CA THR A 153 -18.88 14.99 -12.51
C THR A 153 -19.40 13.56 -12.36
N HIS A 154 -19.82 12.89 -13.43
CA HIS A 154 -20.32 11.52 -13.38
C HIS A 154 -19.18 10.49 -13.31
N PHE A 155 -18.00 10.81 -13.87
CA PHE A 155 -16.84 9.93 -13.87
C PHE A 155 -16.34 9.59 -12.45
N PHE A 156 -16.08 10.63 -11.63
CA PHE A 156 -15.62 10.43 -10.25
C PHE A 156 -16.67 9.71 -9.41
N LYS A 157 -17.97 9.96 -9.64
CA LYS A 157 -19.06 9.24 -8.99
C LYS A 157 -19.04 7.75 -9.33
N LEU A 158 -18.84 7.38 -10.61
CA LEU A 158 -18.70 5.99 -11.01
C LEU A 158 -17.47 5.33 -10.37
N TRP A 159 -16.33 6.04 -10.33
CA TRP A 159 -15.10 5.55 -9.73
C TRP A 159 -15.23 5.34 -8.21
N ILE A 160 -15.77 6.34 -7.50
CA ILE A 160 -16.05 6.25 -6.05
C ILE A 160 -17.05 5.14 -5.77
N ASN A 161 -18.11 4.99 -6.58
CA ASN A 161 -19.10 3.94 -6.39
C ASN A 161 -18.50 2.54 -6.56
N GLU A 162 -17.62 2.33 -7.54
CA GLU A 162 -16.94 1.04 -7.71
C GLU A 162 -15.96 0.74 -6.56
N ILE A 163 -15.22 1.74 -6.08
CA ILE A 163 -14.35 1.58 -4.89
C ILE A 163 -15.17 1.33 -3.63
N SER A 164 -16.27 2.04 -3.45
CA SER A 164 -17.20 1.84 -2.34
C SER A 164 -17.73 0.42 -2.34
N LYS A 165 -18.09 -0.15 -3.49
CA LYS A 165 -18.52 -1.55 -3.60
C LYS A 165 -17.42 -2.53 -3.19
N LEU A 166 -16.15 -2.24 -3.53
CA LEU A 166 -15.03 -3.08 -3.13
C LEU A 166 -14.79 -3.01 -1.62
N PHE A 167 -14.88 -1.83 -1.01
CA PHE A 167 -14.77 -1.65 0.44
C PHE A 167 -15.93 -2.30 1.20
N THR A 168 -17.17 -2.14 0.73
CA THR A 168 -18.34 -2.79 1.35
C THR A 168 -18.22 -4.31 1.33
N ARG A 169 -17.69 -4.89 0.24
CA ARG A 169 -17.40 -6.34 0.18
C ARG A 169 -16.30 -6.76 1.12
N MET A 170 -15.27 -5.93 1.30
CA MET A 170 -14.23 -6.19 2.29
C MET A 170 -14.75 -6.13 3.72
N ASP A 171 -15.67 -5.21 4.05
CA ASP A 171 -16.32 -5.17 5.36
C ASP A 171 -17.20 -6.41 5.58
N GLU A 172 -17.88 -6.90 4.53
CA GLU A 172 -18.68 -8.12 4.56
C GLU A 172 -17.83 -9.39 4.77
N ASP A 173 -16.59 -9.41 4.26
CA ASP A 173 -15.64 -10.52 4.41
C ASP A 173 -14.80 -10.43 5.71
N LEU A 174 -14.48 -9.21 6.18
CA LEU A 174 -13.70 -8.96 7.41
C LEU A 174 -14.55 -8.97 8.69
N ILE A 175 -15.86 -8.83 8.55
CA ILE A 175 -16.84 -9.17 9.58
C ILE A 175 -17.47 -10.51 9.15
N PRO A 176 -16.81 -11.66 9.38
CA PRO A 176 -17.50 -12.93 9.28
C PRO A 176 -18.62 -12.83 10.30
N ASN A 177 -19.85 -12.85 9.78
CA ASN A 177 -21.07 -12.60 10.49
C ASN A 177 -21.09 -13.29 11.87
N SER A 178 -20.61 -12.60 12.91
CA SER A 178 -20.88 -12.94 14.29
C SER A 178 -22.32 -12.48 14.56
N GLY A 179 -23.31 -13.13 13.94
CA GLY A 179 -24.71 -12.79 14.21
C GLY A 179 -25.80 -13.24 13.26
N ALA A 180 -25.58 -13.64 12.01
CA ALA A 180 -26.66 -14.19 11.18
C ALA A 180 -26.78 -15.69 11.37
N SER A 181 -27.30 -16.01 12.56
CA SER A 181 -27.95 -17.27 12.90
C SER A 181 -28.73 -17.80 11.69
N THR A 182 -28.29 -18.95 11.19
CA THR A 182 -29.24 -19.96 10.73
C THR A 182 -30.27 -20.18 11.83
N ALA A 183 -31.55 -20.17 11.45
CA ALA A 183 -32.66 -20.81 12.15
C ALA A 183 -32.90 -20.40 13.63
N ASN A 184 -33.68 -19.34 13.83
CA ASN A 184 -34.78 -19.25 14.82
C ASN A 184 -35.39 -17.85 14.80
N THR A 185 -35.90 -17.39 13.65
CA THR A 185 -36.86 -16.29 13.63
C THR A 185 -38.22 -16.86 14.01
N SER A 186 -38.78 -16.41 15.14
CA SER A 186 -40.16 -16.73 15.51
C SER A 186 -41.09 -16.51 14.30
N PRO A 187 -42.05 -17.41 14.01
CA PRO A 187 -42.96 -17.28 12.87
C PRO A 187 -43.64 -15.90 12.78
N LEU A 188 -43.83 -15.27 13.93
CA LEU A 188 -44.43 -13.94 14.07
C LEU A 188 -43.55 -12.81 13.50
N THR A 189 -42.21 -12.90 13.64
CA THR A 189 -41.28 -11.84 13.19
C THR A 189 -41.11 -11.83 11.67
N ASP A 190 -41.20 -13.01 11.03
CA ASP A 190 -41.18 -13.09 9.57
C ASP A 190 -42.49 -12.58 8.96
N LEU A 191 -43.62 -12.85 9.63
CA LEU A 191 -44.94 -12.34 9.22
C LEU A 191 -45.04 -10.81 9.31
N GLU A 192 -44.50 -10.18 10.34
CA GLU A 192 -44.45 -8.70 10.45
C GLU A 192 -43.66 -8.05 9.31
N ARG A 193 -42.56 -8.67 8.87
CA ARG A 193 -41.80 -8.21 7.70
C ARG A 193 -42.58 -8.35 6.41
N GLN A 194 -43.29 -9.47 6.23
CA GLN A 194 -44.09 -9.68 5.03
C GLN A 194 -45.29 -8.72 4.96
N LEU A 195 -45.94 -8.45 6.09
CA LEU A 195 -47.04 -7.47 6.18
C LEU A 195 -46.58 -6.03 5.92
N SER A 196 -45.42 -5.63 6.45
CA SER A 196 -44.87 -4.28 6.22
C SER A 196 -44.46 -4.07 4.76
N SER A 197 -43.86 -5.08 4.12
CA SER A 197 -43.60 -5.08 2.68
C SER A 197 -44.88 -4.96 1.86
N LEU A 198 -45.91 -5.75 2.19
CA LEU A 198 -47.19 -5.72 1.48
C LEU A 198 -47.88 -4.35 1.63
N LYS A 199 -47.81 -3.74 2.82
CA LYS A 199 -48.33 -2.39 3.07
C LYS A 199 -47.60 -1.35 2.24
N SER A 200 -46.27 -1.46 2.12
CA SER A 200 -45.48 -0.55 1.28
C SER A 200 -45.87 -0.63 -0.20
N LEU A 201 -46.24 -1.82 -0.68
CA LEU A 201 -46.71 -2.00 -2.06
C LEU A 201 -48.10 -1.42 -2.28
N MET A 202 -48.97 -1.44 -1.26
CA MET A 202 -50.28 -0.78 -1.29
C MET A 202 -50.12 0.75 -1.29
N ASP A 203 -49.25 1.29 -0.45
CA ASP A 203 -48.97 2.73 -0.37
C ASP A 203 -48.35 3.27 -1.68
N GLN A 204 -47.63 2.42 -2.43
CA GLN A 204 -47.11 2.71 -3.76
C GLN A 204 -48.14 2.58 -4.89
N GLY A 205 -49.38 2.17 -4.58
CA GLY A 205 -50.45 1.97 -5.56
C GLY A 205 -50.25 0.77 -6.50
N LEU A 206 -49.32 -0.13 -6.18
CA LEU A 206 -49.01 -1.31 -7.01
C LEU A 206 -49.97 -2.49 -6.79
N ILE A 207 -50.69 -2.49 -5.65
CA ILE A 207 -51.71 -3.49 -5.34
C ILE A 207 -53.01 -2.80 -4.94
N THR A 208 -54.14 -3.39 -5.32
CA THR A 208 -55.46 -2.88 -4.93
C THR A 208 -55.73 -3.17 -3.45
N PRO A 209 -56.57 -2.37 -2.76
CA PRO A 209 -56.95 -2.65 -1.37
C PRO A 209 -57.54 -4.05 -1.15
N ASP A 210 -58.28 -4.56 -2.14
CA ASP A 210 -58.89 -5.90 -2.11
C ASP A 210 -57.84 -7.02 -2.25
N ASP A 211 -56.76 -6.78 -3.00
CA ASP A 211 -55.64 -7.71 -3.12
C ASP A 211 -54.76 -7.74 -1.88
N TYR A 212 -54.61 -6.59 -1.20
CA TYR A 212 -53.90 -6.48 0.06
C TYR A 212 -54.57 -7.32 1.16
N GLU A 213 -55.88 -7.15 1.36
CA GLU A 213 -56.60 -7.90 2.41
C GLU A 213 -56.60 -9.41 2.14
N ARG A 214 -56.76 -9.85 0.87
CA ARG A 214 -56.65 -11.28 0.53
C ARG A 214 -55.30 -11.87 0.90
N LYS A 215 -54.20 -11.20 0.52
CA LYS A 215 -52.84 -11.67 0.81
C LYS A 215 -52.51 -11.62 2.29
N LYS A 216 -52.98 -10.59 3.01
CA LYS A 216 -52.86 -10.49 4.46
C LYS A 216 -53.57 -11.63 5.19
N THR A 217 -54.80 -11.98 4.78
CA THR A 217 -55.52 -13.13 5.34
C THR A 217 -54.81 -14.45 5.04
N GLU A 218 -54.26 -14.61 3.83
CA GLU A 218 -53.49 -15.79 3.46
C GLU A 218 -52.22 -15.94 4.32
N LEU A 219 -51.51 -14.85 4.59
CA LEU A 219 -50.32 -14.86 5.44
C LEU A 219 -50.66 -15.17 6.91
N LEU A 220 -51.74 -14.58 7.43
CA LEU A 220 -52.20 -14.86 8.80
C LEU A 220 -52.68 -16.31 8.97
N SER A 221 -53.12 -16.98 7.91
CA SER A 221 -53.53 -18.39 7.95
C SER A 221 -52.37 -19.40 7.95
N LYS A 222 -51.13 -18.93 7.70
CA LYS A 222 -49.92 -19.78 7.64
C LYS A 222 -49.19 -19.88 9.00
N ILE A 223 -49.69 -19.20 10.02
CA ILE A 223 -49.26 -19.33 11.43
C ILE A 223 -50.30 -20.19 12.16
#